data_AF-A0A1G0F8I8-F1
#
_entry.id   AF-A0A1G0F8I8-F1
#
_cell.length_a   1.000
_cell.length_b   1.000
_cell.length_c   1.000
_cell.angle_alpha   90.00
_cell.angle_beta   90.00
_cell.angle_gamma   90.00
#
_symmetry.space_group_name_H-M   'P 1'
#
loop_
_entity.id
_entity.type
_entity.pdbx_description
1 polymer ?
#
loop_
_entity_poly.entity_id
_entity_poly.type
_entity_poly.pdbx_seq_one_letter_code
_entity_poly.pdbx_strand_id
1 'polypeptide(L)'
;MHREPEFKSLIKFYLTSAACMFLGAVHGSLQVVTPIREWLSAIGSPLTGPGRMIDPLAHAHLTVIGGVIIFAMGAIYYLGAHISGHAIYSRKMLEHSFWWTTLGMFGTYGSFMFFGITEGHLLLTQPEQIEAVHVYYGPTLSVAGTAMSTGFLIFFINLVLTVRNRPGRHEAS
;
A
#
# COMPACT_ATOMS: atom_id res chain seq x y z
N MET A 1 -2.14 4.40 33.25
CA MET A 1 -3.38 4.55 32.46
C MET A 1 -3.15 5.45 31.21
N HIS A 2 -2.08 5.25 30.43
CA HIS A 2 -1.72 6.10 29.26
C HIS A 2 -1.84 5.42 27.88
N ARG A 3 -2.31 4.16 27.79
CA ARG A 3 -2.36 3.38 26.52
C ARG A 3 -3.58 3.66 25.62
N GLU A 4 -4.69 4.12 26.18
CA GLU A 4 -5.97 4.36 25.49
C GLU A 4 -5.88 5.24 24.22
N PRO A 5 -5.21 6.42 24.22
CA PRO A 5 -5.15 7.28 23.04
C PRO A 5 -4.24 6.76 21.92
N GLU A 6 -3.28 5.88 22.23
CA GLU A 6 -2.37 5.27 21.23
C GLU A 6 -3.13 4.26 20.37
N PHE A 7 -3.97 3.42 20.98
CA PHE A 7 -4.74 2.41 20.25
C PHE A 7 -5.86 2.99 19.39
N LYS A 8 -6.41 4.15 19.76
CA LYS A 8 -7.36 4.87 18.90
C LYS A 8 -6.73 5.30 17.57
N SER A 9 -5.43 5.60 17.52
CA SER A 9 -4.74 5.91 16.25
C SER A 9 -4.59 4.67 15.36
N LEU A 10 -4.53 3.46 15.93
CA LEU A 10 -4.41 2.21 15.17
C LEU A 10 -5.69 1.83 14.42
N ILE A 11 -6.86 2.31 14.86
CA ILE A 11 -8.13 1.97 14.20
C ILE A 11 -8.13 2.34 12.72
N LYS A 12 -7.41 3.42 12.36
CA LYS A 12 -7.28 3.88 10.98
C LYS A 12 -6.59 2.84 10.10
N PHE A 13 -5.57 2.14 10.62
CA PHE A 13 -4.89 1.06 9.90
C PHE A 13 -5.86 -0.07 9.57
N TYR A 14 -6.65 -0.51 10.57
CA TYR A 14 -7.60 -1.61 10.39
C TYR A 14 -8.77 -1.23 9.48
N LEU A 15 -9.30 -0.01 9.61
CA LEU A 15 -10.37 0.48 8.74
C LEU A 15 -9.89 0.64 7.29
N THR A 16 -8.71 1.23 7.08
CA THR A 16 -8.12 1.35 5.74
C THR A 16 -7.83 -0.03 5.15
N SER A 17 -7.30 -0.95 5.94
CA SER A 17 -7.08 -2.34 5.49
C SER A 17 -8.37 -3.04 5.08
N ALA A 18 -9.40 -2.98 5.91
CA ALA A 18 -10.70 -3.59 5.61
C ALA A 18 -11.31 -2.98 4.34
N ALA A 19 -11.22 -1.66 4.19
CA ALA A 19 -11.68 -0.98 2.98
C ALA A 19 -10.88 -1.41 1.75
N CYS A 20 -9.55 -1.49 1.82
CA CYS A 20 -8.71 -1.93 0.71
C CYS A 20 -8.95 -3.40 0.35
N MET A 21 -9.18 -4.28 1.33
CA MET A 21 -9.56 -5.67 1.10
C MET A 21 -10.90 -5.78 0.39
N PHE A 22 -11.89 -5.00 0.83
CA PHE A 22 -13.20 -4.96 0.17
C PHE A 22 -13.09 -4.45 -1.27
N LEU A 23 -12.42 -3.31 -1.48
CA LEU A 23 -12.19 -2.76 -2.82
C LEU A 23 -11.38 -3.70 -3.71
N GLY A 24 -10.38 -4.37 -3.14
CA GLY A 24 -9.60 -5.40 -3.82
C GLY A 24 -10.45 -6.60 -4.23
N ALA A 25 -11.33 -7.10 -3.35
CA ALA A 25 -12.26 -8.18 -3.68
C ALA A 25 -13.24 -7.79 -4.79
N VAL A 26 -13.76 -6.56 -4.76
CA VAL A 26 -14.59 -6.00 -5.84
C VAL A 26 -13.80 -5.93 -7.13
N HIS A 27 -12.57 -5.39 -7.11
CA HIS A 27 -11.70 -5.31 -8.28
C HIS A 27 -11.41 -6.71 -8.86
N GLY A 28 -11.03 -7.69 -8.02
CA GLY A 28 -10.81 -9.07 -8.46
C GLY A 28 -12.06 -9.72 -9.06
N SER A 29 -13.23 -9.43 -8.50
CA SER A 29 -14.51 -9.90 -9.05
C SER A 29 -14.82 -9.26 -10.40
N LEU A 30 -14.49 -7.99 -10.61
CA LEU A 30 -14.66 -7.31 -11.90
C LEU A 30 -13.71 -7.86 -12.97
N GLN A 31 -12.48 -8.22 -12.61
CA GLN A 31 -11.49 -8.77 -13.56
C GLN A 31 -11.93 -10.10 -14.19
N VAL A 32 -12.75 -10.89 -13.51
CA VAL A 32 -13.23 -12.19 -14.02
C VAL A 32 -14.51 -12.08 -14.85
N VAL A 33 -15.17 -10.92 -14.88
CA VAL A 33 -16.38 -10.69 -15.68
C VAL A 33 -16.02 -10.69 -17.17
N THR A 34 -16.74 -11.48 -17.97
CA THR A 34 -16.44 -11.76 -19.39
C THR A 34 -16.00 -10.54 -20.21
N PRO A 35 -16.79 -9.44 -20.32
CA PRO A 35 -16.38 -8.29 -21.12
C PRO A 35 -15.07 -7.63 -20.65
N ILE A 36 -14.81 -7.59 -19.35
CA ILE A 36 -13.59 -7.00 -18.79
C ILE A 36 -12.40 -7.91 -19.05
N ARG A 37 -12.59 -9.22 -18.84
CA ARG A 37 -11.56 -10.23 -19.08
C ARG A 37 -11.16 -10.31 -20.55
N GLU A 38 -12.14 -10.22 -21.46
CA GLU A 38 -11.90 -10.20 -22.91
C GLU A 38 -11.11 -8.95 -23.32
N TRP A 39 -11.48 -7.77 -22.79
CA TRP A 39 -10.73 -6.55 -23.02
C TRP A 39 -9.31 -6.64 -22.47
N LEU A 40 -9.13 -7.12 -21.23
CA LEU A 40 -7.83 -7.36 -20.62
C LEU A 40 -6.98 -8.30 -21.48
N SER A 41 -7.57 -9.39 -21.97
CA SER A 41 -6.89 -10.33 -22.86
C SER A 41 -6.51 -9.70 -24.21
N ALA A 42 -7.31 -8.76 -24.71
CA ALA A 42 -7.04 -8.06 -25.97
C ALA A 42 -5.89 -7.04 -25.83
N ILE A 43 -5.71 -6.44 -24.65
CA ILE A 43 -4.65 -5.45 -24.38
C ILE A 43 -3.36 -6.06 -23.81
N GLY A 44 -3.21 -7.38 -23.86
CA GLY A 44 -2.02 -8.10 -23.40
C GLY A 44 -2.29 -9.03 -22.22
N SER A 45 -1.69 -10.21 -22.26
CA SER A 45 -1.87 -11.24 -21.23
C SER A 45 -1.39 -10.77 -19.84
N PRO A 46 -1.84 -11.41 -18.75
CA PRO A 46 -1.34 -11.14 -17.39
C PRO A 46 0.20 -11.21 -17.25
N LEU A 47 0.90 -11.89 -18.17
CA LEU A 47 2.36 -11.98 -18.21
C LEU A 47 3.03 -10.91 -19.10
N THR A 48 2.35 -10.39 -20.13
CA THR A 48 2.96 -9.52 -21.16
C THR A 48 1.94 -8.51 -21.70
N GLY A 49 2.28 -7.22 -21.65
CA GLY A 49 1.46 -6.10 -22.16
C GLY A 49 0.74 -5.28 -21.08
N PRO A 50 0.07 -4.18 -21.45
CA PRO A 50 -0.60 -3.23 -20.54
C PRO A 50 -1.58 -3.85 -19.54
N GLY A 51 -2.23 -4.96 -19.89
CA GLY A 51 -3.13 -5.71 -19.01
C GLY A 51 -2.49 -6.11 -17.66
N ARG A 52 -1.16 -6.28 -17.61
CA ARG A 52 -0.43 -6.58 -16.35
C ARG A 52 -0.54 -5.47 -15.29
N MET A 53 -0.74 -4.24 -15.72
CA MET A 53 -0.80 -3.10 -14.81
C MET A 53 -2.11 -3.11 -14.03
N ILE A 54 -3.20 -3.48 -14.69
CA ILE A 54 -4.53 -3.55 -14.08
C ILE A 54 -4.68 -4.86 -13.31
N ASP A 55 -4.30 -5.98 -13.93
CA ASP A 55 -4.72 -7.30 -13.48
C ASP A 55 -3.91 -7.78 -12.26
N PRO A 56 -2.59 -8.09 -12.35
CA PRO A 56 -1.80 -8.45 -11.18
C PRO A 56 -1.29 -7.25 -10.38
N LEU A 57 -0.85 -6.15 -11.01
CA LEU A 57 -0.12 -5.09 -10.28
C LEU A 57 -1.06 -4.20 -9.45
N ALA A 58 -2.08 -3.59 -10.05
CA ALA A 58 -3.02 -2.74 -9.33
C ALA A 58 -3.80 -3.53 -8.26
N HIS A 59 -4.30 -4.72 -8.62
CA HIS A 59 -5.02 -5.57 -7.69
C HIS A 59 -4.17 -5.96 -6.47
N ALA A 60 -2.92 -6.40 -6.68
CA ALA A 60 -2.03 -6.76 -5.58
C ALA A 60 -1.68 -5.57 -4.68
N HIS A 61 -1.54 -4.35 -5.24
CA HIS A 61 -1.27 -3.17 -4.42
C HIS A 61 -2.44 -2.85 -3.49
N LEU A 62 -3.69 -3.03 -3.92
CA LEU A 62 -4.85 -2.88 -3.04
C LEU A 62 -4.95 -4.01 -2.00
N THR A 63 -4.89 -5.28 -2.42
CA THR A 63 -5.13 -6.41 -1.51
C THR A 63 -3.95 -6.69 -0.60
N VAL A 64 -2.74 -6.75 -1.15
CA VAL A 64 -1.53 -7.08 -0.39
C VAL A 64 -1.07 -5.87 0.40
N ILE A 65 -0.77 -4.75 -0.26
CA ILE A 65 -0.21 -3.59 0.45
C ILE A 65 -1.31 -2.91 1.26
N GLY A 66 -2.40 -2.51 0.60
CA GLY A 66 -3.51 -1.82 1.26
C GLY A 66 -4.21 -2.68 2.32
N GLY A 67 -4.49 -3.94 2.01
CA GLY A 67 -5.13 -4.88 2.92
C GLY A 67 -4.16 -5.48 3.94
N VAL A 68 -3.28 -6.39 3.49
CA VAL A 68 -2.45 -7.22 4.38
C VAL A 68 -1.38 -6.40 5.11
N ILE A 69 -0.63 -5.57 4.40
CA ILE A 69 0.54 -4.90 4.99
C ILE A 69 0.10 -3.79 5.96
N ILE A 70 -0.87 -2.94 5.60
CA ILE A 70 -1.37 -1.92 6.54
C ILE A 70 -1.99 -2.58 7.78
N PHE A 71 -2.71 -3.70 7.63
CA PHE A 71 -3.18 -4.49 8.77
C PHE A 71 -2.02 -4.97 9.64
N ALA A 72 -1.02 -5.59 9.02
CA ALA A 72 0.16 -6.10 9.71
C ALA A 72 0.91 -4.99 10.43
N MET A 73 1.04 -3.80 9.85
CA MET A 73 1.67 -2.64 10.51
C MET A 73 0.90 -2.24 11.78
N GLY A 74 -0.43 -2.14 11.70
CA GLY A 74 -1.28 -1.87 12.87
C GLY A 74 -1.14 -2.96 13.94
N ALA A 75 -1.16 -4.23 13.53
CA ALA A 75 -1.02 -5.37 14.41
C ALA A 75 0.38 -5.43 15.06
N ILE A 76 1.44 -5.14 14.31
CA ILE A 76 2.83 -5.09 14.82
C ILE A 76 3.00 -3.92 15.79
N TYR A 77 2.38 -2.76 15.55
CA TYR A 77 2.41 -1.68 16.54
C TYR A 77 1.69 -2.06 17.83
N TYR A 78 0.53 -2.72 17.71
CA TYR A 78 -0.23 -3.21 18.87
C TYR A 78 0.55 -4.29 19.65
N LEU A 79 0.98 -5.34 18.96
CA LEU A 79 1.71 -6.47 19.53
C LEU A 79 3.09 -6.04 20.01
N GLY A 80 3.80 -5.21 19.26
CA GLY A 80 5.11 -4.69 19.61
C GLY A 80 5.06 -3.93 20.94
N ALA A 81 4.05 -3.07 21.14
CA ALA A 81 3.84 -2.39 22.42
C ALA A 81 3.44 -3.36 23.55
N HIS A 82 2.60 -4.35 23.24
CA HIS A 82 2.13 -5.32 24.23
C HIS A 82 3.24 -6.28 24.70
N ILE A 83 3.97 -6.89 23.77
CA ILE A 83 5.06 -7.84 24.02
C ILE A 83 6.25 -7.15 24.65
N SER A 84 6.63 -5.97 24.16
CA SER A 84 7.75 -5.23 24.75
C SER A 84 7.39 -4.68 26.13
N GLY A 85 6.09 -4.52 26.46
CA GLY A 85 5.63 -3.85 27.67
C GLY A 85 5.72 -2.32 27.62
N HIS A 86 6.29 -1.76 26.55
CA HIS A 86 6.57 -0.33 26.38
C HIS A 86 5.52 0.36 25.50
N ALA A 87 5.31 1.66 25.73
CA ALA A 87 4.54 2.50 24.81
C ALA A 87 5.28 2.67 23.48
N ILE A 88 4.55 2.99 22.42
CA ILE A 88 5.13 3.23 21.09
C ILE A 88 6.07 4.45 21.19
N TYR A 89 7.27 4.36 20.60
CA TYR A 89 8.29 5.41 20.72
C TYR A 89 7.78 6.80 20.32
N SER A 90 7.12 6.92 19.16
CA SER A 90 6.56 8.18 18.71
C SER A 90 5.23 8.01 17.98
N ARG A 91 4.19 8.65 18.51
CA ARG A 91 2.86 8.73 17.86
C ARG A 91 2.89 9.51 16.55
N LYS A 92 3.72 10.56 16.45
CA LYS A 92 3.85 11.33 15.20
C LYS A 92 4.44 10.47 14.09
N MET A 93 5.46 9.65 14.41
CA MET A 93 6.04 8.73 13.43
C MET A 93 5.03 7.66 12.98
N LEU A 94 4.17 7.19 13.88
CA LEU A 94 3.08 6.28 13.55
C LEU A 94 2.06 6.91 12.57
N GLU A 95 1.65 8.16 12.82
CA GLU A 95 0.73 8.85 11.90
C GLU A 95 1.40 9.14 10.55
N HIS A 96 2.69 9.53 10.53
CA HIS A 96 3.42 9.72 9.29
C HIS A 96 3.61 8.43 8.51
N SER A 97 3.97 7.31 9.17
CA SER A 97 4.09 6.02 8.48
C SER A 97 2.76 5.60 7.86
N PHE A 98 1.66 5.76 8.59
CA PHE A 98 0.31 5.53 8.06
C PHE A 98 0.03 6.34 6.80
N TRP A 99 0.16 7.68 6.86
CA TRP A 99 -0.21 8.55 5.75
C TRP A 99 0.70 8.37 4.54
N TRP A 100 2.01 8.27 4.73
CA TRP A 100 2.95 8.06 3.62
C TRP A 100 2.73 6.71 2.94
N THR A 101 2.55 5.64 3.70
CA THR A 101 2.24 4.31 3.14
C THR A 101 0.90 4.31 2.42
N THR A 102 -0.14 4.90 3.00
CA THR A 102 -1.49 4.91 2.43
C THR A 102 -1.56 5.76 1.17
N LEU A 103 -1.02 6.98 1.19
CA LEU A 103 -0.99 7.87 0.02
C LEU A 103 -0.12 7.29 -1.10
N GLY A 104 1.04 6.72 -0.77
CA GLY A 104 1.89 6.05 -1.75
C GLY A 104 1.20 4.84 -2.38
N MET A 105 0.53 4.01 -1.58
CA MET A 105 -0.25 2.86 -2.07
C MET A 105 -1.37 3.29 -3.01
N PHE A 106 -2.20 4.27 -2.64
CA PHE A 106 -3.27 4.77 -3.51
C PHE A 106 -2.73 5.48 -4.75
N GLY A 107 -1.61 6.20 -4.64
CA GLY A 107 -0.92 6.81 -5.77
C GLY A 107 -0.45 5.76 -6.78
N THR A 108 0.25 4.73 -6.31
CA THR A 108 0.72 3.61 -7.14
C THR A 108 -0.45 2.85 -7.77
N TYR A 109 -1.49 2.54 -6.99
CA TYR A 109 -2.72 1.92 -7.50
C TYR A 109 -3.37 2.76 -8.60
N GLY A 110 -3.59 4.05 -8.34
CA GLY A 110 -4.20 4.97 -9.29
C GLY A 110 -3.38 5.11 -10.57
N SER A 111 -2.05 5.18 -10.46
CA SER A 111 -1.15 5.19 -11.62
C SER A 111 -1.27 3.91 -12.43
N PHE A 112 -1.29 2.73 -11.80
CA PHE A 112 -1.46 1.48 -12.55
C PHE A 112 -2.80 1.40 -13.27
N MET A 113 -3.89 1.84 -12.64
CA MET A 113 -5.20 1.89 -13.29
C MET A 113 -5.21 2.88 -14.46
N PHE A 114 -4.70 4.08 -14.25
CA PHE A 114 -4.69 5.14 -15.27
C PHE A 114 -3.83 4.75 -16.48
N PHE A 115 -2.59 4.34 -16.26
CA PHE A 115 -1.69 3.93 -17.34
C PHE A 115 -2.14 2.62 -17.98
N GLY A 116 -2.60 1.64 -17.22
CA GLY A 116 -3.10 0.38 -17.78
C GLY A 116 -4.29 0.58 -18.71
N ILE A 117 -5.24 1.45 -18.34
CA ILE A 117 -6.41 1.77 -19.18
C ILE A 117 -5.97 2.58 -20.41
N THR A 118 -5.13 3.58 -20.21
CA THR A 118 -4.68 4.47 -21.30
C THR A 118 -3.83 3.72 -22.32
N GLU A 119 -2.81 2.99 -21.88
CA GLU A 119 -1.98 2.15 -22.76
C GLU A 119 -2.83 1.05 -23.41
N GLY A 120 -3.75 0.43 -22.68
CA GLY A 120 -4.65 -0.58 -23.25
C GLY A 120 -5.56 -0.04 -24.34
N HIS A 121 -6.13 1.15 -24.14
CA HIS A 121 -6.92 1.82 -25.18
C HIS A 121 -6.05 2.21 -26.39
N LEU A 122 -4.90 2.83 -26.16
CA LEU A 122 -3.99 3.26 -27.23
C LEU A 122 -3.45 2.07 -28.04
N LEU A 123 -3.20 0.93 -27.41
CA LEU A 123 -2.78 -0.28 -28.11
C LEU A 123 -3.82 -0.77 -29.13
N LEU A 124 -5.11 -0.57 -28.84
CA LEU A 124 -6.20 -0.99 -29.71
C LEU A 124 -6.55 0.05 -30.79
N THR A 125 -6.29 1.33 -30.54
CA THR A 125 -6.68 2.41 -31.46
C THR A 125 -5.52 3.01 -32.25
N GLN A 126 -4.42 3.36 -31.57
CA GLN A 126 -3.33 4.23 -32.06
C GLN A 126 -1.98 3.84 -31.42
N PRO A 127 -1.40 2.69 -31.80
CA PRO A 127 -0.22 2.12 -31.13
C PRO A 127 1.02 3.01 -31.21
N GLU A 128 1.12 3.90 -32.21
CA GLU A 128 2.20 4.87 -32.37
C GLU A 128 2.29 5.90 -31.23
N GLN A 129 1.23 6.08 -30.44
CA GLN A 129 1.20 7.04 -29.32
C GLN A 129 1.60 6.43 -27.97
N ILE A 130 1.83 5.12 -27.91
CA ILE A 130 2.20 4.43 -26.65
C ILE A 130 3.51 4.99 -26.09
N GLU A 131 4.50 5.24 -26.94
CA GLU A 131 5.81 5.74 -26.52
C GLU A 131 5.70 7.09 -25.80
N ALA A 132 4.81 7.98 -26.28
CA ALA A 132 4.56 9.28 -25.68
C ALA A 132 3.98 9.17 -24.25
N VAL A 133 3.15 8.16 -23.99
CA VAL A 133 2.59 7.90 -22.64
C VAL A 133 3.63 7.24 -21.74
N HIS A 134 4.45 6.34 -22.28
CA HIS A 134 5.44 5.58 -21.53
C HIS A 134 6.50 6.45 -20.84
N VAL A 135 6.80 7.63 -21.40
CA VAL A 135 7.73 8.61 -20.80
C VAL A 135 7.27 9.05 -19.39
N TYR A 136 5.97 9.13 -19.15
CA TYR A 136 5.41 9.59 -17.87
C TYR A 136 5.21 8.45 -16.85
N TYR A 137 5.20 7.20 -17.30
CA TYR A 137 4.94 6.03 -16.48
C TYR A 137 5.99 5.87 -15.36
N GLY A 138 7.27 5.80 -15.74
CA GLY A 138 8.38 5.55 -14.82
C GLY A 138 8.49 6.61 -13.71
N PRO A 139 8.53 7.92 -14.04
CA PRO A 139 8.60 8.98 -13.04
C PRO A 139 7.42 8.97 -12.07
N THR A 140 6.19 8.79 -12.56
CA THR A 140 4.99 8.83 -11.72
C THR A 140 4.98 7.70 -10.70
N LEU A 141 5.28 6.47 -11.14
CA LEU A 141 5.36 5.32 -10.24
C LEU A 141 6.54 5.42 -9.27
N SER A 142 7.66 5.97 -9.70
CA SER A 142 8.82 6.19 -8.83
C SER A 142 8.49 7.15 -7.69
N VAL A 143 7.78 8.25 -7.97
CA VAL A 143 7.34 9.21 -6.95
C VAL A 143 6.38 8.55 -5.95
N ALA A 144 5.35 7.86 -6.44
CA ALA A 144 4.37 7.19 -5.58
C ALA A 144 5.01 6.05 -4.75
N GLY A 145 5.87 5.25 -5.37
CA GLY A 145 6.62 4.18 -4.71
C GLY A 145 7.61 4.70 -3.67
N THR A 146 8.23 5.85 -3.91
CA THR A 146 9.12 6.51 -2.93
C THR A 146 8.34 7.00 -1.73
N ALA A 147 7.19 7.65 -1.95
CA ALA A 147 6.30 8.06 -0.86
C ALA A 147 5.88 6.86 0.02
N MET A 148 5.51 5.75 -0.62
CA MET A 148 5.19 4.50 0.09
C MET A 148 6.39 3.95 0.89
N SER A 149 7.58 3.95 0.27
CA SER A 149 8.83 3.48 0.89
C SER A 149 9.24 4.33 2.10
N THR A 150 9.03 5.65 2.03
CA THR A 150 9.23 6.56 3.17
C THR A 150 8.34 6.16 4.34
N GLY A 151 7.07 5.81 4.09
CA GLY A 151 6.17 5.31 5.13
C GLY A 151 6.69 4.05 5.81
N PHE A 152 7.21 3.08 5.04
CA PHE A 152 7.83 1.87 5.60
C PHE A 152 9.10 2.15 6.41
N LEU A 153 9.97 3.04 5.94
CA LEU A 153 11.17 3.40 6.68
C LEU A 153 10.83 4.03 8.03
N ILE A 154 9.88 4.98 8.05
CA ILE A 154 9.41 5.59 9.30
C ILE A 154 8.82 4.51 10.23
N PHE A 155 8.06 3.55 9.67
CA PHE A 155 7.53 2.43 10.43
C PHE A 155 8.63 1.60 11.10
N PHE A 156 9.62 1.14 10.32
CA PHE A 156 10.71 0.33 10.84
C PHE A 156 11.57 1.08 11.87
N ILE A 157 11.89 2.35 11.61
CA ILE A 157 12.65 3.16 12.57
C ILE A 157 11.87 3.27 13.89
N ASN A 158 10.57 3.59 13.84
CA ASN A 158 9.73 3.70 15.03
C ASN A 158 9.66 2.38 15.80
N LEU A 159 9.54 1.24 15.09
CA LEU A 159 9.51 -0.09 15.68
C LEU A 159 10.84 -0.45 16.37
N VAL A 160 11.97 -0.24 15.68
CA VAL A 160 13.30 -0.51 16.23
C VAL A 160 13.58 0.35 17.46
N LEU A 161 13.20 1.63 17.44
CA LEU A 161 13.34 2.52 18.60
C LEU A 161 12.44 2.09 19.75
N THR A 162 11.23 1.60 19.48
CA THR A 162 10.31 1.06 20.49
C THR A 162 10.91 -0.17 21.19
N VAL A 163 11.56 -1.06 20.45
CA VAL A 163 12.20 -2.26 21.02
C VAL A 163 13.53 -1.92 21.74
N ARG A 164 14.31 -0.96 21.22
CA ARG A 164 15.62 -0.58 21.77
C ARG A 164 15.52 0.29 23.02
N ASN A 165 14.50 1.14 23.15
CA ASN A 165 14.28 1.97 24.34
C ASN A 165 13.74 1.17 25.54
N ARG A 166 14.44 0.08 25.90
CA ARG A 166 14.37 -0.49 27.24
C ARG A 166 14.88 0.57 28.22
N PRO A 167 14.08 1.12 29.15
CA PRO A 167 14.65 1.74 30.33
C PRO A 167 15.42 0.62 31.03
N GLY A 168 16.72 0.79 31.19
CA GLY A 168 17.50 -0.10 32.02
C GLY A 168 16.84 -0.18 33.40
N ARG A 169 16.71 -1.40 33.93
CA ARG A 169 17.09 -1.78 35.29
C ARG A 169 17.40 -0.59 36.22
N HIS A 170 16.39 0.17 36.57
CA HIS A 170 16.24 0.90 37.82
C HIS A 170 15.05 0.18 38.45
N GLU A 171 15.23 -0.98 39.06
CA GLU A 171 15.49 -1.09 40.49
C GLU A 171 16.08 -2.49 40.75
N ALA A 172 17.37 -2.54 41.01
CA ALA A 172 17.96 -3.53 41.92
C ALA A 172 18.78 -2.70 42.92
N SER A 173 18.04 -1.95 43.75
CA SER A 173 18.52 -1.39 45.01
C SER A 173 18.38 -2.43 46.09
#